data_AF-A0A7C9P4N7-F1
#
_entry.id   AF-A0A7C9P4N7-F1
#
_cell.length_a   1.000
_cell.length_b   1.000
_cell.length_c   1.000
_cell.angle_alpha   90.00
_cell.angle_beta   90.00
_cell.angle_gamma   90.00
#
_symmetry.space_group_name_H-M   'P 1'
#
loop_
_entity.id
_entity.type
_entity.pdbx_description
1 polymer ?
#
loop_
_entity_poly.entity_id
_entity_poly.type
_entity_poly.pdbx_seq_one_letter_code
_entity_poly.pdbx_strand_id
1 'polypeptide(L)'
;MSQQSLLLLLADIILFIHVLFVAFVVLGLFAVYAGYFLHWRWVRHRTFRITHLCAIGYVVVQTWLGAICPLTTWEMALRAEAGAATYSGSFIQHWLHSLLYFTAPEWVFILIYTAFGSLVLASWFVVRPIKRSR
;
A
#
# COMPACT_ATOMS: atom_id res chain seq x y z
N MET A 1 19.42 -17.25 19.92
CA MET A 1 19.09 -16.86 18.53
C MET A 1 20.34 -16.27 17.90
N SER A 2 20.75 -16.72 16.71
CA SER A 2 21.88 -16.11 16.00
C SER A 2 21.48 -14.70 15.50
N GLN A 3 22.43 -13.78 15.42
CA GLN A 3 22.17 -12.40 14.95
C GLN A 3 21.48 -12.39 13.57
N GLN A 4 21.85 -13.32 12.69
CA GLN A 4 21.21 -13.55 11.39
C GLN A 4 19.72 -13.89 11.51
N SER A 5 19.34 -14.77 12.43
CA SER A 5 17.93 -15.14 12.64
C SER A 5 17.08 -13.96 13.12
N LEU A 6 17.64 -13.03 13.91
CA LEU A 6 16.95 -11.82 14.35
C LEU A 6 16.74 -10.84 13.20
N LEU A 7 17.76 -10.63 12.35
CA LEU A 7 17.65 -9.76 11.18
C LEU A 7 16.59 -10.27 10.19
N LEU A 8 16.58 -11.58 9.93
CA LEU A 8 15.56 -12.20 9.07
C LEU A 8 14.15 -12.07 9.64
N LEU A 9 13.98 -12.32 10.94
CA LEU A 9 12.69 -12.15 11.61
C LEU A 9 12.19 -10.70 11.47
N LEU A 10 13.07 -9.73 11.64
CA LEU A 10 12.72 -8.32 11.53
C LEU A 10 12.35 -7.94 10.08
N ALA A 11 13.08 -8.47 9.09
CA ALA A 11 12.72 -8.31 7.68
C ALA A 11 11.33 -8.89 7.37
N ASP A 12 11.02 -10.09 7.89
CA ASP A 12 9.72 -10.74 7.69
C ASP A 12 8.58 -9.97 8.38
N ILE A 13 8.84 -9.35 9.54
CA ILE A 13 7.88 -8.46 10.21
C ILE A 13 7.62 -7.22 9.35
N ILE A 14 8.66 -6.59 8.79
CA ILE A 14 8.49 -5.43 7.91
C ILE A 14 7.71 -5.81 6.66
N LEU A 15 8.03 -6.95 6.04
CA LEU A 15 7.30 -7.50 4.91
C LEU A 15 5.81 -7.69 5.25
N PHE A 16 5.51 -8.28 6.40
CA PHE A 16 4.14 -8.49 6.86
C PHE A 16 3.40 -7.17 7.09
N ILE A 17 4.04 -6.19 7.73
CA ILE A 17 3.48 -4.84 7.90
C ILE A 17 3.23 -4.19 6.54
N HIS A 18 4.12 -4.38 5.57
CA HIS A 18 3.96 -3.83 4.24
C HIS A 18 2.76 -4.47 3.51
N VAL A 19 2.60 -5.80 3.60
CA VAL A 19 1.43 -6.49 3.06
C VAL A 19 0.14 -5.99 3.70
N LEU A 20 0.11 -5.79 5.02
CA LEU A 20 -1.05 -5.22 5.71
C LEU A 20 -1.36 -3.79 5.25
N PHE A 21 -0.33 -2.98 5.03
CA PHE A 21 -0.49 -1.63 4.49
C PHE A 21 -1.11 -1.65 3.09
N VAL A 22 -0.59 -2.48 2.17
CA VAL A 22 -1.15 -2.64 0.82
C VAL A 22 -2.58 -3.16 0.89
N ALA A 23 -2.86 -4.15 1.74
CA ALA A 23 -4.20 -4.69 1.95
C ALA A 23 -5.16 -3.60 2.47
N PHE A 24 -4.72 -2.76 3.41
CA PHE A 24 -5.53 -1.62 3.89
C PHE A 24 -5.85 -0.61 2.77
N VAL A 25 -4.89 -0.32 1.89
CA VAL A 25 -5.09 0.57 0.73
C VAL A 25 -6.03 -0.04 -0.31
N VAL A 26 -5.94 -1.33 -0.58
CA VAL A 26 -6.82 -1.99 -1.57
C VAL A 26 -8.21 -2.21 -0.97
N LEU A 27 -8.30 -2.93 0.15
CA LEU A 27 -9.56 -3.27 0.81
C LEU A 27 -10.28 -2.04 1.33
N GLY A 28 -9.57 -0.97 1.69
CA GLY A 28 -10.19 0.26 2.13
C GLY A 28 -11.03 0.91 1.03
N LEU A 29 -10.59 0.88 -0.23
CA LEU A 29 -11.39 1.39 -1.34
C LEU A 29 -12.63 0.52 -1.57
N PHE A 30 -12.48 -0.80 -1.55
CA PHE A 30 -13.61 -1.73 -1.62
C PHE A 30 -14.60 -1.51 -0.49
N ALA A 31 -14.12 -1.34 0.74
CA ALA A 31 -14.97 -1.04 1.89
C ALA A 31 -15.69 0.30 1.74
N VAL A 32 -15.06 1.31 1.12
CA VAL A 32 -15.69 2.61 0.81
C VAL A 32 -16.89 2.43 -0.12
N TYR A 33 -16.72 1.72 -1.22
CA TYR A 33 -17.80 1.50 -2.18
C TYR A 33 -18.85 0.51 -1.66
N ALA A 34 -18.44 -0.63 -1.11
CA ALA A 34 -19.36 -1.61 -0.53
C ALA A 34 -20.16 -1.00 0.63
N GLY A 35 -19.52 -0.23 1.50
CA GLY A 35 -20.17 0.47 2.60
C GLY A 35 -21.13 1.58 2.15
N TYR A 36 -20.94 2.13 0.95
CA TYR A 36 -21.92 3.03 0.34
C TYR A 36 -23.20 2.26 -0.05
N PHE A 37 -23.08 1.13 -0.75
CA PHE A 37 -24.23 0.30 -1.14
C PHE A 37 -24.91 -0.38 0.06
N LEU A 38 -24.15 -0.81 1.06
CA LEU A 38 -24.62 -1.51 2.27
C LEU A 38 -24.96 -0.54 3.42
N HIS A 39 -24.92 0.77 3.18
CA HIS A 39 -25.21 1.83 4.16
C HIS A 39 -24.37 1.79 5.46
N TRP A 40 -23.18 1.18 5.46
CA TRP A 40 -22.32 1.10 6.64
C TRP A 40 -21.94 2.50 7.17
N ARG A 41 -22.17 2.72 8.48
CA ARG A 41 -21.92 4.03 9.12
C ARG A 41 -20.43 4.27 9.39
N TRP A 42 -19.66 3.22 9.66
CA TRP A 42 -18.23 3.32 9.98
C TRP A 42 -17.38 3.76 8.77
N VAL A 43 -17.77 3.37 7.56
CA VAL A 43 -17.11 3.76 6.31
C VAL A 43 -17.24 5.27 6.02
N ARG A 44 -18.32 5.88 6.55
CA ARG A 44 -18.56 7.33 6.47
C ARG A 44 -17.81 8.11 7.56
N HIS A 45 -17.08 7.43 8.44
CA HIS A 45 -16.29 8.07 9.49
C HIS A 45 -15.08 8.79 8.88
N ARG A 46 -14.93 10.08 9.19
CA ARG A 46 -13.89 10.93 8.59
C ARG A 46 -12.47 10.42 8.85
N THR A 47 -12.21 9.89 10.05
CA THR A 47 -10.88 9.36 10.40
C THR A 47 -10.44 8.28 9.44
N PHE A 48 -11.28 7.29 9.16
CA PHE A 48 -10.97 6.19 8.24
C PHE A 48 -10.70 6.71 6.82
N ARG A 49 -11.50 7.65 6.33
CA ARG A 49 -11.32 8.19 4.98
C ARG A 49 -10.08 9.06 4.84
N ILE A 50 -9.74 9.84 5.88
CA ILE A 50 -8.52 10.66 5.89
C ILE A 50 -7.30 9.75 5.97
N THR A 51 -7.26 8.78 6.88
CA THR A 51 -6.12 7.85 6.98
C THR A 51 -5.94 7.05 5.70
N HIS A 52 -7.04 6.57 5.11
CA HIS A 52 -7.00 5.89 3.81
C HIS A 52 -6.51 6.80 2.69
N LEU A 53 -6.99 8.05 2.63
CA LEU A 53 -6.57 9.02 1.62
C LEU A 53 -5.08 9.38 1.76
N CYS A 54 -4.60 9.60 2.99
CA CYS A 54 -3.19 9.83 3.27
C CYS A 54 -2.33 8.62 2.86
N ALA A 55 -2.79 7.40 3.15
CA ALA A 55 -2.08 6.18 2.77
C ALA A 55 -1.91 6.05 1.25
N ILE A 56 -3.00 6.22 0.47
CA ILE A 56 -2.88 6.16 -0.99
C ILE A 56 -2.11 7.36 -1.55
N GLY A 57 -2.30 8.57 -0.99
CA GLY A 57 -1.58 9.76 -1.41
C GLY A 57 -0.07 9.61 -1.25
N TYR A 58 0.36 9.00 -0.15
CA TYR A 58 1.76 8.65 0.08
C TYR A 58 2.32 7.74 -1.02
N VAL A 59 1.61 6.65 -1.35
CA VAL A 59 2.03 5.70 -2.41
C VAL A 59 2.10 6.37 -3.78
N VAL A 60 1.11 7.21 -4.12
CA VAL A 60 1.06 7.94 -5.39
C VAL A 60 2.26 8.89 -5.51
N VAL A 61 2.52 9.70 -4.47
CA VAL A 61 3.65 10.64 -4.46
C VAL A 61 4.98 9.91 -4.57
N GLN A 62 5.17 8.81 -3.83
CA GLN A 62 6.38 8.00 -3.95
C GLN A 62 6.59 7.50 -5.36
N THR A 63 5.53 7.01 -5.99
CA THR A 63 5.63 6.46 -7.34
C THR A 63 5.92 7.55 -8.37
N TRP A 64 5.37 8.75 -8.21
CA TRP A 64 5.72 9.89 -9.07
C TRP A 64 7.17 10.34 -8.92
N LEU A 65 7.73 10.22 -7.72
CA LEU A 65 9.14 10.49 -7.45
C LEU A 65 10.07 9.35 -7.90
N GLY A 66 9.53 8.24 -8.44
CA GLY A 66 10.30 7.03 -8.72
C GLY A 66 10.89 6.38 -7.45
N ALA A 67 10.38 6.74 -6.28
CA ALA A 67 10.86 6.27 -5.00
C ALA A 67 10.16 4.95 -4.63
N ILE A 68 10.96 4.00 -4.12
CA ILE A 68 10.45 2.75 -3.56
C ILE A 68 9.91 3.03 -2.14
N CYS A 69 8.90 2.27 -1.71
CA CYS A 69 8.39 2.34 -0.35
C CYS A 69 9.53 2.07 0.66
N PRO A 70 9.73 2.93 1.68
CA PRO A 70 10.84 2.77 2.63
C PRO A 70 10.78 1.46 3.39
N LEU A 71 9.59 0.86 3.54
CA LEU A 71 9.45 -0.47 4.14
C LEU A 71 10.20 -1.52 3.32
N THR A 72 10.13 -1.49 1.99
CA THR A 72 10.90 -2.40 1.13
C THR A 72 12.40 -2.11 1.24
N THR A 73 12.80 -0.84 1.32
CA THR A 73 14.20 -0.46 1.52
C THR A 73 14.75 -1.02 2.84
N TRP A 74 13.98 -0.92 3.93
CA TRP A 74 14.37 -1.47 5.22
C TRP A 74 14.39 -3.00 5.23
N GLU A 75 13.39 -3.65 4.62
CA GLU A 75 13.37 -5.11 4.46
C GLU A 75 14.64 -5.58 3.74
N MET A 76 14.95 -4.99 2.59
CA MET A 76 16.12 -5.35 1.80
C MET A 76 17.44 -5.07 2.52
N ALA A 77 17.53 -3.96 3.27
CA ALA A 77 18.72 -3.66 4.06
C ALA A 77 18.95 -4.73 5.14
N LEU A 78 17.91 -5.13 5.86
CA LEU A 78 18.00 -6.19 6.87
C LEU A 78 18.33 -7.56 6.25
N ARG A 79 17.74 -7.90 5.09
CA ARG A 79 18.07 -9.13 4.36
C ARG A 79 19.52 -9.12 3.85
N ALA A 80 20.00 -7.98 3.36
CA ALA A 80 21.38 -7.82 2.90
C ALA A 80 22.38 -8.00 4.06
N GLU A 81 22.12 -7.40 5.22
CA GLU A 81 22.96 -7.58 6.43
C GLU A 81 22.94 -9.02 6.95
N ALA A 82 21.82 -9.73 6.78
CA ALA A 82 21.72 -11.15 7.12
C ALA A 82 22.43 -12.09 6.11
N GLY A 83 22.95 -11.56 4.99
CA GLY A 83 23.51 -12.37 3.91
C GLY A 83 22.46 -13.14 3.10
N ALA A 84 21.20 -12.71 3.16
CA ALA A 84 20.08 -13.34 2.46
C ALA A 84 19.84 -12.71 1.09
N ALA A 85 19.08 -13.41 0.25
CA ALA A 85 18.70 -12.91 -1.06
C ALA A 85 17.89 -11.60 -0.96
N THR A 86 18.25 -10.63 -1.79
CA THR A 86 17.53 -9.37 -1.97
C THR A 86 16.97 -9.30 -3.39
N TYR A 87 15.97 -8.45 -3.61
CA TYR A 87 15.37 -8.25 -4.92
C TYR A 87 15.37 -6.76 -5.28
N SER A 88 15.34 -6.43 -6.57
CA SER A 88 15.29 -5.05 -7.05
C SER A 88 13.88 -4.65 -7.50
N GLY A 89 13.60 -3.35 -7.46
CA GLY A 89 12.32 -2.76 -7.87
C GLY A 89 11.32 -2.60 -6.72
N SER A 90 10.12 -2.15 -7.07
CA SER A 90 9.06 -1.96 -6.08
C SER A 90 8.49 -3.30 -5.58
N PHE A 91 7.91 -3.30 -4.37
CA PHE A 91 7.26 -4.48 -3.80
C PHE A 91 6.27 -5.14 -4.77
N ILE A 92 5.33 -4.36 -5.32
CA ILE A 92 4.31 -4.89 -6.24
C ILE A 92 4.95 -5.37 -7.54
N GLN A 93 5.96 -4.67 -8.07
CA GLN A 93 6.68 -5.11 -9.27
C GLN A 93 7.40 -6.45 -9.06
N HIS A 94 8.07 -6.62 -7.93
CA HIS A 94 8.74 -7.88 -7.59
C HIS A 94 7.74 -9.04 -7.50
N TRP A 95 6.64 -8.86 -6.77
CA TRP A 95 5.63 -9.90 -6.61
C TRP A 95 4.85 -10.18 -7.90
N LEU A 96 4.58 -9.15 -8.71
CA LEU A 96 3.94 -9.32 -10.02
C LEU A 96 4.82 -10.16 -10.96
N HIS A 97 6.12 -9.85 -10.99
CA HIS A 97 7.09 -10.63 -11.74
C HIS A 97 7.21 -12.07 -11.18
N SER A 98 7.28 -12.23 -9.87
CA SER A 98 7.47 -13.53 -9.22
C SER A 98 6.25 -14.46 -9.38
N LEU A 99 5.02 -13.91 -9.28
CA LEU A 99 3.79 -14.70 -9.32
C LEU A 99 3.26 -14.91 -10.73
N LEU A 100 3.37 -13.90 -11.61
CA LEU A 100 2.76 -13.93 -12.95
C LEU A 100 3.80 -13.94 -14.08
N TYR A 101 5.10 -13.98 -13.77
CA TYR A 101 6.19 -13.83 -14.74
C TYR A 101 6.03 -12.60 -15.64
N PHE A 102 5.33 -11.57 -15.14
CA PHE A 102 4.95 -10.41 -15.92
C PHE A 102 5.88 -9.24 -15.60
N THR A 103 6.70 -8.84 -16.58
CA THR A 103 7.54 -7.64 -16.54
C THR A 103 6.78 -6.46 -17.11
N ALA A 104 6.33 -5.54 -16.26
CA ALA A 104 5.74 -4.28 -16.67
C ALA A 104 6.75 -3.13 -16.51
N PRO A 105 6.77 -2.16 -17.43
CA PRO A 105 7.56 -0.94 -17.27
C PRO A 105 6.99 -0.03 -16.17
N GLU A 106 7.84 0.81 -15.57
CA GLU A 106 7.50 1.65 -14.41
C GLU A 106 6.29 2.57 -14.64
N TRP A 107 6.10 3.07 -15.86
CA TRP A 107 4.97 3.93 -16.21
C TRP A 107 3.61 3.24 -16.03
N VAL A 108 3.54 1.91 -16.18
CA VAL A 108 2.31 1.16 -15.94
C VAL A 108 1.91 1.25 -14.47
N PHE A 109 2.88 1.13 -13.56
CA PHE A 109 2.63 1.27 -12.13
C PHE A 109 2.24 2.71 -11.76
N ILE A 110 2.89 3.72 -12.36
CA ILE A 110 2.48 5.12 -12.21
C ILE A 110 1.02 5.30 -12.62
N LEU A 111 0.61 4.79 -13.78
CA LEU A 111 -0.78 4.89 -14.24
C LEU A 111 -1.75 4.17 -13.32
N ILE A 112 -1.45 2.93 -12.91
CA ILE A 112 -2.33 2.13 -12.05
C ILE A 112 -2.52 2.83 -10.70
N TYR A 113 -1.44 3.26 -10.04
CA TYR A 113 -1.57 3.91 -8.73
C TYR A 113 -2.20 5.29 -8.83
N THR A 114 -1.91 6.04 -9.90
CA THR A 114 -2.57 7.33 -10.14
C THR A 114 -4.08 7.14 -10.34
N ALA A 115 -4.47 6.19 -11.20
CA ALA A 115 -5.88 5.86 -11.43
C ALA A 115 -6.58 5.40 -10.14
N PHE A 116 -5.94 4.54 -9.35
CA PHE A 116 -6.46 4.09 -8.06
C PHE A 116 -6.60 5.26 -7.06
N GLY A 117 -5.59 6.12 -6.96
CA GLY A 117 -5.65 7.34 -6.14
C GLY A 117 -6.75 8.30 -6.58
N SER A 118 -6.94 8.49 -7.90
CA SER A 118 -8.03 9.27 -8.45
C SER A 118 -9.40 8.66 -8.13
N LEU A 119 -9.54 7.33 -8.14
CA LEU A 119 -10.78 6.66 -7.72
C LEU A 119 -11.07 6.86 -6.23
N VAL A 120 -10.03 6.82 -5.38
CA VAL A 120 -10.17 7.13 -3.94
C VAL A 120 -10.60 8.59 -3.76
N LEU A 121 -10.00 9.53 -4.48
CA LEU A 121 -10.40 10.94 -4.46
C LEU A 121 -11.83 11.14 -4.97
N ALA A 122 -12.20 10.51 -6.09
CA ALA A 122 -13.55 10.56 -6.65
C ALA A 122 -14.60 10.02 -5.66
N SER A 123 -14.24 9.00 -4.88
CA SER A 123 -15.13 8.44 -3.86
C SER A 123 -15.53 9.47 -2.80
N TRP A 124 -14.77 10.55 -2.57
CA TRP A 124 -15.16 11.63 -1.66
C TRP A 124 -16.32 12.49 -2.18
N PHE A 125 -16.44 12.61 -3.50
CA PHE A 125 -17.53 13.35 -4.14
C PHE A 125 -18.80 12.49 -4.27
N VAL A 126 -18.64 11.20 -4.58
CA VAL A 126 -19.75 10.24 -4.71
C VAL A 126 -20.34 9.88 -3.33
N VAL A 127 -19.47 9.56 -2.37
CA VAL A 127 -19.86 9.17 -1.01
C VAL A 127 -19.56 10.34 -0.08
N ARG A 128 -20.50 11.27 0.10
CA ARG A 128 -20.28 12.43 0.97
C ARG A 128 -20.08 11.96 2.43
N PRO A 129 -18.96 12.30 3.10
CA PRO A 129 -18.75 11.94 4.49
C PRO A 129 -19.81 12.62 5.38
N ILE A 130 -20.37 11.86 6.32
CA ILE A 130 -21.35 12.41 7.28
C ILE A 130 -20.65 13.55 8.04
N LYS A 131 -21.24 14.76 8.01
CA LYS A 131 -20.86 15.83 8.93
C LYS A 131 -21.16 15.31 10.32
N ARG A 132 -20.12 15.10 11.15
CA ARG A 132 -20.30 14.88 12.58
C ARG A 132 -20.98 16.15 13.09
N SER A 133 -22.30 16.09 13.31
CA SER A 133 -22.98 17.08 14.14
C SER A 133 -22.24 17.06 15.47
N ARG A 134 -21.71 18.21 15.88
CA ARG A 134 -21.30 18.41 17.26
C ARG A 134 -22.52 18.23 18.16
#